data_AF-A0A353GWC7-F1
#
_entry.id   AF-A0A353GWC7-F1
#
_cell.length_a   1.000
_cell.length_b   1.000
_cell.length_c   1.000
_cell.angle_alpha   90.00
_cell.angle_beta   90.00
_cell.angle_gamma   90.00
#
_symmetry.space_group_name_H-M   'P 1'
#
loop_
_entity.id
_entity.type
_entity.pdbx_description
1 polymer ?
#
loop_
_entity_poly.entity_id
_entity_poly.type
_entity_poly.pdbx_seq_one_letter_code
_entity_poly.pdbx_strand_id
1 'polypeptide(L)'
;GDSDPLTDFANAQMIAQYKVAMANFQKAMKMSPEDLRSLDLSTLEQISGNARARNGLAPDTIAKTPETVLPGVAPTKQQVAEYIIGECREIGIPEQLGLATAATESEMTQFNKDGNPFRHSNSDSTDWGIMQVNDKAWGDQYDLNLLKTDWQYNVKAGLQILKHSYDAALKNSEGMKGPGDPNQNLARAAYSGYNAGAGNIWRYRTPVQDASRTGLYDVIDHEGFDMRDIRFWDNYRKFS
;
A
#
# COMPACT_ATOMS: atom_id res chain seq x y z
N GLY A 1 25.39 -7.84 -11.07
CA GLY A 1 24.89 -8.83 -10.10
C GLY A 1 23.67 -9.39 -10.76
N ASP A 2 23.90 -10.36 -11.62
CA ASP A 2 23.00 -10.66 -12.72
C ASP A 2 21.78 -11.40 -12.18
N SER A 3 20.60 -10.81 -12.36
CA SER A 3 19.33 -11.43 -12.02
C SER A 3 19.12 -12.67 -12.88
N ASP A 4 18.61 -13.73 -12.26
CA ASP A 4 18.27 -14.98 -12.95
C ASP A 4 17.19 -14.70 -14.02
N PRO A 5 17.46 -14.97 -15.31
CA PRO A 5 16.52 -14.73 -16.41
C PRO A 5 15.14 -15.40 -16.22
N LEU A 6 15.08 -16.51 -15.47
CA LEU A 6 13.83 -17.19 -15.15
C LEU A 6 12.98 -16.42 -14.13
N THR A 7 13.64 -15.72 -13.20
CA THR A 7 12.97 -14.86 -12.22
C THR A 7 12.48 -13.58 -12.87
N ASP A 8 13.26 -12.99 -13.79
CA ASP A 8 12.86 -11.80 -14.54
C ASP A 8 11.70 -12.08 -15.49
N PHE A 9 11.67 -13.26 -16.11
CA PHE A 9 10.56 -13.68 -16.97
C PHE A 9 9.27 -13.96 -16.18
N ALA A 10 9.37 -14.63 -15.03
CA ALA A 10 8.23 -14.85 -14.14
C ALA A 10 7.66 -13.51 -13.62
N ASN A 11 8.52 -12.57 -13.25
CA ASN A 11 8.12 -11.23 -12.84
C ASN A 11 7.45 -10.44 -13.98
N ALA A 12 7.97 -10.54 -15.21
CA ALA A 12 7.38 -9.90 -16.38
C ALA A 12 5.99 -10.46 -16.74
N GLN A 13 5.81 -11.78 -16.66
CA GLN A 13 4.51 -12.42 -16.88
C GLN A 13 3.50 -12.03 -15.80
N MET A 14 3.92 -11.97 -14.53
CA MET A 14 3.08 -11.51 -13.42
C MET A 14 2.69 -10.04 -13.57
N ILE A 15 3.61 -9.16 -13.97
CA ILE A 15 3.32 -7.75 -14.25
C ILE A 15 2.33 -7.60 -15.42
N ALA A 16 2.46 -8.42 -16.45
CA ALA A 16 1.53 -8.41 -17.58
C ALA A 16 0.11 -8.87 -17.16
N GLN A 17 0.01 -9.91 -16.35
CA GLN A 17 -1.26 -10.38 -15.79
C GLN A 17 -1.91 -9.32 -14.88
N TYR A 18 -1.11 -8.65 -14.05
CA TYR A 18 -1.59 -7.56 -13.18
C TYR A 18 -2.14 -6.38 -13.98
N LYS A 19 -1.47 -5.99 -15.07
CA LYS A 19 -1.97 -4.92 -15.97
C LYS A 19 -3.30 -5.28 -16.63
N VAL A 20 -3.49 -6.54 -17.03
CA VAL A 20 -4.75 -7.01 -17.62
C VAL A 20 -5.87 -7.03 -16.58
N ALA A 21 -5.59 -7.52 -15.36
CA ALA A 21 -6.56 -7.52 -14.27
C ALA A 21 -7.01 -6.09 -13.89
N MET A 22 -6.07 -5.14 -13.84
CA MET A 22 -6.38 -3.73 -13.56
C MET A 22 -7.18 -3.06 -14.68
N ALA A 23 -6.85 -3.33 -15.94
CA ALA A 23 -7.66 -2.84 -17.06
C ALA A 23 -9.09 -3.38 -17.03
N ASN A 24 -9.26 -4.66 -16.68
CA ASN A 24 -10.56 -5.30 -16.54
C ASN A 24 -11.37 -4.75 -15.35
N PHE A 25 -10.71 -4.49 -14.22
CA PHE A 25 -11.32 -3.86 -13.05
C PHE A 25 -11.78 -2.43 -13.34
N GLN A 26 -10.93 -1.61 -13.98
CA GLN A 26 -11.28 -0.26 -14.41
C GLN A 26 -12.44 -0.24 -15.41
N LYS A 27 -12.56 -1.27 -16.26
CA LYS A 27 -13.69 -1.46 -17.15
C LYS A 27 -14.97 -1.79 -16.38
N ALA A 28 -14.90 -2.70 -15.41
CA ALA A 28 -16.04 -3.08 -14.56
C ALA A 28 -16.56 -1.92 -13.71
N MET A 29 -15.68 -1.04 -13.21
CA MET A 29 -16.04 0.16 -12.44
C MET A 29 -16.79 1.22 -13.27
N LYS A 30 -16.76 1.12 -14.60
CA LYS A 30 -17.48 2.01 -15.53
C LYS A 30 -18.79 1.40 -16.05
N MET A 31 -19.11 0.17 -15.66
CA MET A 31 -20.33 -0.53 -16.08
C MET A 31 -21.48 -0.28 -15.10
N SER A 32 -22.71 -0.24 -15.60
CA SER A 32 -23.89 -0.11 -14.73
C SER A 32 -24.13 -1.42 -13.94
N PRO A 33 -24.83 -1.37 -12.79
CA PRO A 33 -25.20 -2.57 -12.03
C PRO A 33 -25.97 -3.61 -12.85
N GLU A 34 -26.78 -3.18 -13.82
CA GLU A 34 -27.48 -4.05 -14.76
C GLU A 34 -26.50 -4.75 -15.73
N ASP A 35 -25.49 -4.04 -16.24
CA ASP A 35 -24.50 -4.61 -17.17
C ASP A 35 -23.63 -5.66 -16.48
N LEU A 36 -23.26 -5.45 -15.22
CA LEU A 36 -22.48 -6.42 -14.43
C LEU A 36 -23.22 -7.76 -14.22
N ARG A 37 -24.55 -7.73 -14.15
CA ARG A 37 -25.39 -8.93 -14.01
C ARG A 37 -25.54 -9.72 -15.31
N SER A 38 -25.20 -9.10 -16.44
CA SER A 38 -25.26 -9.71 -17.77
C SER A 38 -23.94 -10.36 -18.22
N LEU A 39 -22.86 -10.17 -17.45
CA LEU A 39 -21.55 -10.73 -17.76
C LEU A 39 -21.53 -12.24 -17.55
N ASP A 40 -20.96 -12.96 -18.52
CA ASP A 40 -20.79 -14.41 -18.40
C ASP A 40 -19.71 -14.77 -17.37
N LEU A 41 -19.79 -15.99 -16.84
CA LEU A 41 -18.86 -16.49 -15.83
C LEU A 41 -17.40 -16.43 -16.29
N SER A 42 -17.12 -16.63 -17.59
CA SER A 42 -15.76 -16.61 -18.10
C SER A 42 -15.15 -15.20 -18.09
N THR A 43 -15.98 -14.19 -18.29
CA THR A 43 -15.61 -12.79 -18.22
C THR A 43 -15.44 -12.36 -16.76
N LEU A 44 -16.29 -12.85 -15.87
CA LEU A 44 -16.15 -12.63 -14.43
C LEU A 44 -14.87 -13.27 -13.88
N GLU A 45 -14.51 -14.48 -14.32
CA GLU A 45 -13.25 -15.15 -13.95
C GLU A 45 -12.00 -14.41 -14.49
N GLN A 46 -12.09 -13.83 -15.69
CA GLN A 46 -11.03 -12.98 -16.26
C GLN A 46 -10.90 -11.62 -15.55
N ILE A 47 -12.01 -11.06 -15.03
CA ILE A 47 -12.00 -9.85 -14.21
C ILE A 47 -11.46 -10.16 -12.80
N SER A 48 -11.79 -11.32 -12.24
CA SER A 48 -11.35 -11.74 -10.90
C SER A 48 -9.93 -12.34 -10.87
N GLY A 49 -9.22 -12.35 -12.01
CA GLY A 49 -7.85 -12.86 -12.11
C GLY A 49 -7.70 -14.39 -12.03
N ASN A 50 -8.80 -15.16 -12.03
CA ASN A 50 -8.77 -16.62 -11.95
C ASN A 50 -8.73 -17.27 -13.35
N ALA A 51 -7.67 -17.00 -14.10
CA ALA A 51 -7.32 -17.90 -15.20
C ALA A 51 -6.73 -19.19 -14.60
N ARG A 52 -7.59 -20.11 -14.15
CA ARG A 52 -7.17 -21.47 -13.77
C ARG A 52 -6.36 -22.07 -14.91
N ALA A 53 -5.08 -22.27 -14.67
CA ALA A 53 -4.25 -23.16 -15.45
C ALA A 53 -4.98 -24.50 -15.56
N ARG A 54 -5.42 -24.85 -16.77
CA ARG A 54 -5.94 -26.17 -17.08
C ARG A 54 -4.78 -27.15 -17.00
N ASN A 55 -4.64 -27.82 -15.86
CA ASN A 55 -4.19 -29.20 -15.78
C ASN A 55 -4.85 -29.84 -14.55
N GLY A 56 -5.58 -30.93 -14.79
CA GLY A 56 -6.74 -31.35 -14.01
C GLY A 56 -6.50 -31.75 -12.56
N LEU A 57 -7.52 -31.47 -11.74
CA LEU A 57 -8.05 -32.29 -10.65
C LEU A 57 -9.43 -31.72 -10.26
N ALA A 58 -10.33 -32.61 -9.83
CA ALA A 58 -11.80 -32.51 -9.85
C ALA A 58 -12.43 -31.32 -9.08
N PRO A 59 -13.71 -30.98 -9.38
CA PRO A 59 -14.42 -29.90 -8.72
C PRO A 59 -15.13 -30.43 -7.48
N ASP A 60 -14.67 -30.05 -6.29
CA ASP A 60 -15.49 -30.02 -5.09
C ASP A 60 -14.82 -29.11 -4.06
N THR A 61 -15.40 -27.93 -3.83
CA THR A 61 -15.61 -27.35 -2.50
C THR A 61 -16.31 -25.99 -2.64
N ILE A 62 -17.53 -25.96 -2.12
CA ILE A 62 -18.32 -24.77 -1.82
C ILE A 62 -17.59 -23.97 -0.72
N ALA A 63 -17.56 -22.64 -0.89
CA ALA A 63 -17.26 -21.59 0.10
C ALA A 63 -16.14 -21.84 1.12
N LYS A 64 -15.03 -21.11 0.98
CA LYS A 64 -14.14 -20.78 2.10
C LYS A 64 -13.95 -19.28 2.19
N THR A 65 -14.32 -18.75 3.36
CA THR A 65 -13.80 -17.53 3.99
C THR A 65 -12.31 -17.36 3.70
N PRO A 66 -11.76 -16.12 3.64
CA PRO A 66 -10.35 -15.90 3.37
C PRO A 66 -9.54 -16.75 4.34
N GLU A 67 -8.79 -17.73 3.82
CA GLU A 67 -7.99 -18.61 4.65
C GLU A 67 -7.02 -17.74 5.46
N THR A 68 -7.16 -17.82 6.78
CA THR A 68 -6.24 -17.23 7.75
C THR A 68 -4.84 -17.73 7.45
N VAL A 69 -4.03 -16.89 6.81
CA VAL A 69 -2.60 -17.16 6.62
C VAL A 69 -1.99 -17.27 8.01
N LEU A 70 -1.41 -18.43 8.33
CA LEU A 70 -0.80 -18.66 9.64
C LEU A 70 0.27 -17.59 9.93
N PRO A 71 0.34 -17.07 11.16
CA PRO A 71 1.43 -16.20 11.58
C PRO A 71 2.79 -16.84 11.26
N GLY A 72 3.68 -16.10 10.59
CA GLY A 72 5.04 -16.55 10.29
C GLY A 72 5.33 -17.10 8.88
N VAL A 73 4.34 -17.22 7.98
CA VAL A 73 4.63 -17.44 6.55
C VAL A 73 4.70 -16.09 5.83
N ALA A 74 5.78 -15.87 5.07
CA ALA A 74 5.92 -14.64 4.30
C ALA A 74 4.81 -14.53 3.24
N PRO A 75 3.96 -13.49 3.28
CA PRO A 75 2.89 -13.32 2.31
C PRO A 75 3.47 -12.95 0.93
N THR A 76 2.75 -13.29 -0.13
CA THR A 76 3.04 -12.73 -1.45
C THR A 76 2.65 -11.25 -1.49
N LYS A 77 3.28 -10.47 -2.39
CA LYS A 77 2.91 -9.06 -2.60
C LYS A 77 1.43 -8.89 -2.96
N GLN A 78 0.87 -9.86 -3.68
CA GLN A 78 -0.54 -9.88 -4.03
C GLN A 78 -1.43 -10.08 -2.80
N GLN A 79 -1.12 -11.03 -1.92
CA GLN A 79 -1.86 -11.24 -0.68
C GLN A 79 -1.85 -9.98 0.21
N VAL A 80 -0.70 -9.31 0.28
CA VAL A 80 -0.58 -8.03 1.01
C VAL A 80 -1.46 -6.96 0.38
N ALA A 81 -1.43 -6.80 -0.95
CA ALA A 81 -2.23 -5.81 -1.65
C ALA A 81 -3.74 -6.04 -1.50
N GLU A 82 -4.20 -7.29 -1.66
CA GLU A 82 -5.61 -7.66 -1.48
C GLU A 82 -6.10 -7.40 -0.05
N TYR A 83 -5.26 -7.73 0.94
CA TYR A 83 -5.56 -7.45 2.34
C TYR A 83 -5.63 -5.95 2.65
N ILE A 84 -4.67 -5.17 2.13
CA ILE A 84 -4.68 -3.70 2.25
C ILE A 84 -5.97 -3.12 1.64
N ILE A 85 -6.37 -3.57 0.45
CA ILE A 85 -7.61 -3.10 -0.19
C ILE A 85 -8.83 -3.37 0.69
N GLY A 86 -8.93 -4.60 1.25
CA GLY A 86 -10.01 -4.98 2.15
C GLY A 86 -10.08 -4.08 3.39
N GLU A 87 -8.95 -3.90 4.07
CA GLU A 87 -8.87 -3.08 5.29
C GLU A 87 -9.10 -1.59 4.99
N CYS A 88 -8.58 -1.04 3.88
CA CYS A 88 -8.84 0.35 3.46
C CYS A 88 -10.34 0.62 3.28
N ARG A 89 -11.06 -0.31 2.63
CA ARG A 89 -12.52 -0.22 2.47
C ARG A 89 -13.24 -0.28 3.81
N GLU A 90 -12.80 -1.17 4.71
CA GLU A 90 -13.37 -1.33 6.05
C GLU A 90 -13.22 -0.05 6.89
N ILE A 91 -12.05 0.59 6.85
CA ILE A 91 -11.75 1.77 7.67
C ILE A 91 -12.11 3.11 6.98
N GLY A 92 -12.53 3.06 5.72
CA GLY A 92 -13.03 4.21 4.97
C GLY A 92 -11.95 5.17 4.47
N ILE A 93 -10.80 4.65 4.00
CA ILE A 93 -9.77 5.44 3.32
C ILE A 93 -9.56 4.96 1.87
N PRO A 94 -9.02 5.79 0.95
CA PRO A 94 -8.76 5.37 -0.42
C PRO A 94 -7.82 4.16 -0.52
N GLU A 95 -8.16 3.18 -1.36
CA GLU A 95 -7.35 1.97 -1.57
C GLU A 95 -5.94 2.31 -2.05
N GLN A 96 -5.82 3.27 -2.97
CA GLN A 96 -4.53 3.73 -3.49
C GLN A 96 -3.63 4.29 -2.40
N LEU A 97 -4.19 4.94 -1.37
CA LEU A 97 -3.44 5.53 -0.27
C LEU A 97 -2.74 4.43 0.55
N GLY A 98 -3.46 3.35 0.89
CA GLY A 98 -2.89 2.21 1.60
C GLY A 98 -1.83 1.47 0.79
N LEU A 99 -2.13 1.18 -0.48
CA LEU A 99 -1.20 0.46 -1.38
C LEU A 99 0.09 1.25 -1.60
N ALA A 100 -0.02 2.55 -1.85
CA ALA A 100 1.12 3.43 -2.05
C ALA A 100 1.98 3.56 -0.79
N THR A 101 1.34 3.63 0.38
CA THR A 101 2.05 3.67 1.68
C THR A 101 2.86 2.39 1.86
N ALA A 102 2.24 1.21 1.79
CA ALA A 102 2.95 -0.07 1.97
C ALA A 102 4.10 -0.29 0.96
N ALA A 103 3.89 0.11 -0.31
CA ALA A 103 4.93 0.06 -1.34
C ALA A 103 6.10 1.00 -1.03
N THR A 104 5.81 2.15 -0.44
CA THR A 104 6.81 3.17 -0.09
C THR A 104 7.53 2.84 1.21
N GLU A 105 6.88 2.15 2.14
CA GLU A 105 7.52 1.81 3.41
C GLU A 105 8.46 0.61 3.26
N SER A 106 8.03 -0.46 2.58
CA SER A 106 8.78 -1.72 2.57
C SER A 106 8.75 -2.46 1.23
N GLU A 107 8.17 -1.85 0.20
CA GLU A 107 7.76 -2.55 -1.02
C GLU A 107 6.81 -3.72 -0.71
N MET A 108 5.98 -3.59 0.33
CA MET A 108 5.10 -4.65 0.86
C MET A 108 5.84 -5.87 1.43
N THR A 109 6.97 -5.68 2.12
CA THR A 109 7.84 -6.76 2.66
C THR A 109 7.67 -6.89 4.17
N GLN A 110 7.22 -8.05 4.65
CA GLN A 110 7.22 -8.34 6.10
C GLN A 110 8.54 -8.95 6.57
N PHE A 111 9.14 -9.84 5.79
CA PHE A 111 10.32 -10.61 6.17
C PHE A 111 11.41 -10.50 5.10
N ASN A 112 12.66 -10.47 5.55
CA ASN A 112 13.85 -10.57 4.72
C ASN A 112 14.00 -12.00 4.16
N LYS A 113 14.92 -12.19 3.19
CA LYS A 113 15.21 -13.51 2.60
C LYS A 113 15.71 -14.55 3.61
N ASP A 114 16.27 -14.09 4.73
CA ASP A 114 16.75 -14.93 5.83
C ASP A 114 15.64 -15.26 6.86
N GLY A 115 14.40 -14.82 6.62
CA GLY A 115 13.25 -15.06 7.49
C GLY A 115 13.14 -14.09 8.67
N ASN A 116 14.10 -13.19 8.86
CA ASN A 116 14.02 -12.18 9.91
C ASN A 116 12.99 -11.10 9.54
N PRO A 117 12.30 -10.48 10.52
CA PRO A 117 11.42 -9.35 10.25
C PRO A 117 12.17 -8.23 9.52
N PHE A 118 11.54 -7.71 8.47
CA PHE A 118 12.01 -6.54 7.74
C PHE A 118 11.96 -5.35 8.69
N ARG A 119 13.07 -4.60 8.77
CA ARG A 119 13.19 -3.47 9.69
C ARG A 119 14.14 -2.40 9.20
N HIS A 120 13.89 -1.17 9.63
CA HIS A 120 14.84 -0.07 9.54
C HIS A 120 15.10 0.46 10.96
N SER A 121 16.37 0.60 11.36
CA SER A 121 16.73 0.99 12.72
C SER A 121 17.55 2.27 12.71
N ASN A 122 17.19 3.19 13.62
CA ASN A 122 17.95 4.39 13.93
C ASN A 122 18.61 4.20 15.32
N SER A 123 19.27 5.23 15.85
CA SER A 123 19.98 5.11 17.14
C SER A 123 19.06 4.80 18.34
N ASP A 124 17.77 5.10 18.25
CA ASP A 124 16.83 5.05 19.38
C ASP A 124 15.46 4.43 19.06
N SER A 125 15.21 3.97 17.83
CA SER A 125 13.95 3.34 17.42
C SER A 125 14.12 2.38 16.25
N THR A 126 13.15 1.50 16.05
CA THR A 126 13.06 0.64 14.87
C THR A 126 11.67 0.64 14.26
N ASP A 127 11.62 0.72 12.94
CA ASP A 127 10.43 0.59 12.12
C ASP A 127 10.30 -0.86 11.63
N TRP A 128 9.10 -1.44 11.77
CA TRP A 128 8.89 -2.89 11.56
C TRP A 128 7.91 -3.20 10.44
N GLY A 129 8.27 -4.19 9.62
CA GLY A 129 7.36 -4.90 8.71
C GLY A 129 6.84 -4.09 7.52
N ILE A 130 5.72 -4.53 6.96
CA ILE A 130 5.12 -4.01 5.73
C ILE A 130 4.88 -2.50 5.76
N MET A 131 4.32 -2.03 6.87
CA MET A 131 3.95 -0.63 7.04
C MET A 131 5.02 0.18 7.78
N GLN A 132 6.17 -0.42 8.13
CA GLN A 132 7.24 0.26 8.87
C GLN A 132 6.74 0.98 10.14
N VAL A 133 5.98 0.26 10.98
CA VAL A 133 5.44 0.82 12.23
C VAL A 133 6.58 1.00 13.25
N ASN A 134 6.79 2.23 13.70
CA ASN A 134 7.84 2.60 14.64
C ASN A 134 7.56 2.11 16.07
N ASP A 135 8.47 1.35 16.65
CA ASP A 135 8.31 0.77 17.99
C ASP A 135 8.29 1.81 19.12
N LYS A 136 9.06 2.89 19.01
CA LYS A 136 9.12 3.94 20.02
C LYS A 136 7.88 4.83 20.00
N ALA A 137 7.37 5.15 18.81
CA ALA A 137 6.19 6.01 18.67
C ALA A 137 4.88 5.26 19.00
N TRP A 138 4.83 3.95 18.73
CA TRP A 138 3.57 3.19 18.75
C TRP A 138 3.60 1.93 19.64
N GLY A 139 4.73 1.61 20.26
CA GLY A 139 4.89 0.38 21.06
C GLY A 139 4.05 0.31 22.34
N ASP A 140 3.55 1.44 22.84
CA ASP A 140 2.59 1.47 23.95
C ASP A 140 1.15 1.21 23.49
N GLN A 141 0.88 1.32 22.18
CA GLN A 141 -0.47 1.17 21.60
C GLN A 141 -0.66 -0.15 20.85
N TYR A 142 0.42 -0.72 20.32
CA TYR A 142 0.40 -1.95 19.54
C TYR A 142 1.36 -3.00 20.12
N ASP A 143 1.01 -4.27 19.94
CA ASP A 143 1.87 -5.38 20.35
C ASP A 143 3.10 -5.47 19.44
N LEU A 144 4.26 -5.13 19.98
CA LEU A 144 5.53 -5.14 19.26
C LEU A 144 5.93 -6.52 18.72
N ASN A 145 5.53 -7.61 19.37
CA ASN A 145 5.82 -8.94 18.87
C ASN A 145 4.95 -9.23 17.64
N LEU A 146 3.65 -8.92 17.71
CA LEU A 146 2.76 -9.09 16.57
C LEU A 146 3.14 -8.19 15.38
N LEU A 147 3.57 -6.94 15.61
CA LEU A 147 4.09 -6.09 14.53
C LEU A 147 5.25 -6.73 13.74
N LYS A 148 6.05 -7.58 14.41
CA LYS A 148 7.21 -8.27 13.82
C LYS A 148 6.81 -9.59 13.15
N THR A 149 5.94 -10.36 13.78
CA THR A 149 5.69 -11.76 13.41
C THR A 149 4.39 -11.98 12.63
N ASP A 150 3.46 -11.03 12.69
CA ASP A 150 2.16 -11.10 12.02
C ASP A 150 2.02 -9.95 11.01
N TRP A 151 2.06 -10.31 9.73
CA TRP A 151 2.01 -9.36 8.64
C TRP A 151 0.64 -8.67 8.52
N GLN A 152 -0.45 -9.36 8.88
CA GLN A 152 -1.80 -8.79 8.84
C GLN A 152 -1.96 -7.79 9.97
N TYR A 153 -1.47 -8.13 11.17
CA TYR A 153 -1.43 -7.21 12.30
C TYR A 153 -0.61 -5.96 11.96
N ASN A 154 0.56 -6.12 11.34
CA ASN A 154 1.40 -5.00 10.89
C ASN A 154 0.66 -4.09 9.90
N VAL A 155 0.01 -4.67 8.89
CA VAL A 155 -0.80 -3.91 7.92
C VAL A 155 -1.93 -3.17 8.61
N LYS A 156 -2.71 -3.85 9.46
CA LYS A 156 -3.87 -3.26 10.15
C LYS A 156 -3.43 -2.11 11.07
N ALA A 157 -2.34 -2.28 11.82
CA ALA A 157 -1.78 -1.21 12.65
C ALA A 157 -1.36 0.01 11.83
N GLY A 158 -0.59 -0.20 10.76
CA GLY A 158 -0.17 0.87 9.85
C GLY A 158 -1.35 1.61 9.20
N LEU A 159 -2.38 0.88 8.76
CA LEU A 159 -3.56 1.49 8.15
C LEU A 159 -4.39 2.33 9.14
N GLN A 160 -4.44 1.95 10.42
CA GLN A 160 -5.08 2.78 11.45
C GLN A 160 -4.31 4.09 11.71
N ILE A 161 -2.98 4.03 11.74
CA ILE A 161 -2.13 5.23 11.86
C ILE A 161 -2.29 6.13 10.62
N LEU A 162 -2.35 5.53 9.43
CA LEU A 162 -2.58 6.24 8.17
C LEU A 162 -3.96 6.90 8.13
N LYS A 163 -5.00 6.19 8.60
CA LYS A 163 -6.34 6.74 8.74
C LYS A 163 -6.36 7.94 9.68
N HIS A 164 -5.67 7.89 10.82
CA HIS A 164 -5.57 9.03 11.73
C HIS A 164 -5.02 10.27 11.02
N SER A 165 -4.00 10.08 10.18
CA SER A 165 -3.40 11.16 9.38
C SER A 165 -4.32 11.65 8.26
N TYR A 166 -5.07 10.75 7.61
CA TYR A 166 -6.06 11.10 6.59
C TYR A 166 -7.24 11.89 7.17
N ASP A 167 -7.77 11.47 8.31
CA ASP A 167 -8.83 12.20 9.03
C ASP A 167 -8.35 13.59 9.46
N ALA A 168 -7.08 13.70 9.89
CA ALA A 168 -6.47 15.00 10.18
C ALA A 168 -6.34 15.87 8.92
N ALA A 169 -5.96 15.30 7.77
CA ALA A 169 -5.90 16.03 6.51
C ALA A 169 -7.28 16.55 6.07
N LEU A 170 -8.33 15.73 6.20
CA LEU A 170 -9.72 16.13 5.95
C LEU A 170 -10.16 17.25 6.90
N LYS A 171 -9.95 17.07 8.21
CA LYS A 171 -10.30 18.07 9.24
C LYS A 171 -9.62 19.42 9.00
N ASN A 172 -8.40 19.40 8.48
CA ASN A 172 -7.65 20.60 8.17
C ASN A 172 -7.92 21.13 6.75
N SER A 173 -8.78 20.49 5.96
CA SER A 173 -9.05 20.87 4.57
C SER A 173 -7.79 20.91 3.69
N GLU A 174 -6.82 20.01 3.93
CA GLU A 174 -5.55 20.00 3.17
C GLU A 174 -5.77 19.78 1.67
N GLY A 175 -6.89 19.15 1.28
CA GLY A 175 -7.32 19.04 -0.12
C GLY A 175 -7.29 20.37 -0.89
N MET A 176 -7.55 21.50 -0.22
CA MET A 176 -7.65 22.82 -0.85
C MET A 176 -6.38 23.68 -0.69
N LYS A 177 -5.30 23.14 -0.11
CA LYS A 177 -4.11 23.93 0.28
C LYS A 177 -2.84 23.60 -0.50
N GLY A 178 -2.84 22.50 -1.24
CA GLY A 178 -1.66 22.05 -1.99
C GLY A 178 -1.74 22.39 -3.48
N PRO A 179 -0.65 22.10 -4.21
CA PRO A 179 -0.55 22.40 -5.65
C PRO A 179 -1.32 21.41 -6.54
N GLY A 180 -1.71 20.23 -6.02
CA GLY A 180 -2.44 19.21 -6.76
C GLY A 180 -3.96 19.38 -6.68
N ASP A 181 -4.70 18.45 -7.29
CA ASP A 181 -6.16 18.37 -7.08
C ASP A 181 -6.51 17.95 -5.64
N PRO A 182 -7.78 18.12 -5.19
CA PRO A 182 -8.16 17.84 -3.81
C PRO A 182 -7.82 16.44 -3.31
N ASN A 183 -7.96 15.41 -4.14
CA ASN A 183 -7.69 14.04 -3.72
C ASN A 183 -6.18 13.78 -3.62
N GLN A 184 -5.40 14.33 -4.55
CA GLN A 184 -3.94 14.25 -4.49
C GLN A 184 -3.40 14.93 -3.24
N ASN A 185 -3.87 16.15 -2.97
CA ASN A 185 -3.47 16.90 -1.79
C ASN A 185 -3.81 16.16 -0.49
N LEU A 186 -4.98 15.52 -0.41
CA LEU A 186 -5.35 14.70 0.75
C LEU A 186 -4.45 13.47 0.91
N ALA A 187 -4.13 12.76 -0.17
CA ALA A 187 -3.24 11.59 -0.11
C ALA A 187 -1.82 11.98 0.33
N ARG A 188 -1.27 13.04 -0.26
CA ARG A 188 0.06 13.58 0.06
C ARG A 188 0.12 14.10 1.51
N ALA A 189 -0.92 14.80 1.96
CA ALA A 189 -1.02 15.26 3.36
C ALA A 189 -1.13 14.10 4.36
N ALA A 190 -1.94 13.09 4.05
CA ALA A 190 -2.10 11.91 4.88
C ALA A 190 -0.78 11.15 5.03
N TYR A 191 -0.07 10.91 3.93
CA TYR A 191 1.24 10.26 3.96
C TYR A 191 2.30 11.12 4.69
N SER A 192 2.28 12.44 4.50
CA SER A 192 3.13 13.35 5.28
C SER A 192 2.88 13.24 6.78
N GLY A 193 1.62 13.09 7.20
CA GLY A 193 1.26 12.84 8.60
C GLY A 193 1.66 11.45 9.09
N TYR A 194 1.56 10.42 8.24
CA TYR A 194 1.99 9.07 8.56
C TYR A 194 3.49 9.02 8.89
N ASN A 195 4.30 9.60 8.00
CA ASN A 195 5.75 9.59 8.09
C ASN A 195 6.33 10.52 9.17
N ALA A 196 5.66 11.66 9.45
CA ALA A 196 6.19 12.68 10.36
C ALA A 196 5.30 12.99 11.57
N GLY A 197 4.23 12.24 11.77
CA GLY A 197 3.18 12.52 12.76
C GLY A 197 2.14 13.53 12.27
N ALA A 198 0.91 13.43 12.80
CA ALA A 198 -0.24 14.23 12.35
C ALA A 198 -0.07 15.75 12.49
N GLY A 199 0.83 16.23 13.37
CA GLY A 199 1.20 17.66 13.47
C GLY A 199 1.97 18.19 12.26
N ASN A 200 2.41 17.29 11.37
CA ASN A 200 3.27 17.56 10.22
C ASN A 200 2.59 17.24 8.87
N ILE A 201 1.26 17.06 8.84
CA ILE A 201 0.48 16.82 7.60
C ILE A 201 0.66 17.92 6.54
N TRP A 202 1.14 19.10 6.93
CA TRP A 202 1.32 20.26 6.06
C TRP A 202 2.60 20.23 5.24
N ARG A 203 3.56 19.33 5.57
CA ARG A 203 4.91 19.35 4.98
C ARG A 203 4.90 19.10 3.47
N TYR A 204 3.98 18.28 2.95
CA TYR A 204 3.86 17.95 1.51
C TYR A 204 3.75 19.15 0.55
N ARG A 205 3.23 20.29 1.03
CA ARG A 205 3.07 21.53 0.26
C ARG A 205 4.08 22.61 0.67
N THR A 206 5.15 22.23 1.37
CA THR A 206 6.27 23.13 1.67
C THR A 206 7.19 23.17 0.47
N PRO A 207 7.51 24.36 -0.07
CA PRO A 207 8.47 24.47 -1.16
C PRO A 207 9.84 23.91 -0.78
N VAL A 208 10.53 23.25 -1.71
CA VAL A 208 11.86 22.65 -1.51
C VAL A 208 12.88 23.68 -1.05
N GLN A 209 12.78 24.93 -1.53
CA GLN A 209 13.68 26.00 -1.12
C GLN A 209 13.55 26.34 0.38
N ASP A 210 12.38 26.09 0.97
CA ASP A 210 12.13 26.31 2.40
C ASP A 210 12.33 25.03 3.22
N ALA A 211 12.07 23.85 2.65
CA ALA A 211 12.34 22.56 3.30
C ALA A 211 13.84 22.40 3.65
N SER A 212 14.74 22.76 2.73
CA SER A 212 16.19 22.71 2.94
C SER A 212 16.70 23.62 4.08
N ARG A 213 15.96 24.67 4.46
CA ARG A 213 16.30 25.56 5.58
C ARG A 213 15.94 24.99 6.95
N THR A 214 15.19 23.89 7.01
CA THR A 214 14.72 23.25 8.25
C THR A 214 15.47 21.95 8.60
N GLY A 215 16.59 21.66 7.93
CA GLY A 215 17.41 20.46 8.19
C GLY A 215 16.91 19.19 7.51
N LEU A 216 16.10 19.33 6.45
CA LEU A 216 15.57 18.22 5.65
C LEU A 216 16.42 18.05 4.40
N TYR A 217 17.50 17.28 4.53
CA TYR A 217 18.45 17.02 3.45
C TYR A 217 18.10 15.73 2.72
N ASP A 218 17.24 15.83 1.73
CA ASP A 218 17.30 14.99 0.53
C ASP A 218 16.56 15.79 -0.55
N VAL A 219 17.27 16.22 -1.59
CA VAL A 219 16.78 17.17 -2.60
C VAL A 219 17.41 16.84 -3.96
N ILE A 220 16.64 16.40 -4.97
CA ILE A 220 16.58 16.84 -6.39
C ILE A 220 15.25 16.32 -7.03
N ASP A 221 14.38 17.26 -7.43
CA ASP A 221 13.29 17.21 -8.45
C ASP A 221 12.05 16.29 -8.30
N HIS A 222 10.93 16.86 -7.85
CA HIS A 222 9.64 16.79 -8.57
C HIS A 222 8.71 17.95 -8.06
N GLU A 223 8.22 18.81 -8.96
CA GLU A 223 7.28 19.94 -8.72
C GLU A 223 7.68 21.02 -7.69
N GLY A 224 8.84 20.91 -7.04
CA GLY A 224 9.36 21.93 -6.13
C GLY A 224 8.83 21.87 -4.69
N PHE A 225 8.29 20.72 -4.24
CA PHE A 225 7.79 20.50 -2.86
C PHE A 225 8.48 19.28 -2.17
N ASP A 226 8.33 19.10 -0.85
CA ASP A 226 9.02 18.07 -0.01
C ASP A 226 9.12 16.68 -0.67
N MET A 227 10.34 16.12 -0.74
CA MET A 227 10.69 14.93 -1.51
C MET A 227 10.27 13.59 -0.92
N ARG A 228 9.98 13.50 0.38
CA ARG A 228 9.57 12.21 0.99
C ARG A 228 8.27 11.69 0.37
N ASP A 229 7.55 12.60 -0.27
CA ASP A 229 6.38 12.38 -1.09
C ASP A 229 6.68 11.75 -2.46
N ILE A 230 7.87 11.89 -3.07
CA ILE A 230 8.09 11.50 -4.47
C ILE A 230 7.89 10.00 -4.68
N ARG A 231 8.55 9.17 -3.86
CA ARG A 231 8.39 7.71 -3.94
C ARG A 231 6.96 7.28 -3.63
N PHE A 232 6.32 7.93 -2.67
CA PHE A 232 4.91 7.73 -2.38
C PHE A 232 4.02 8.09 -3.56
N TRP A 233 4.25 9.24 -4.17
CA TRP A 233 3.48 9.78 -5.27
C TRP A 233 3.61 8.93 -6.53
N ASP A 234 4.82 8.46 -6.83
CA ASP A 234 5.05 7.49 -7.90
C ASP A 234 4.29 6.19 -7.66
N ASN A 235 4.29 5.69 -6.42
CA ASN A 235 3.50 4.51 -6.08
C ASN A 235 2.00 4.78 -6.12
N TYR A 236 1.53 5.93 -5.64
CA TYR A 236 0.14 6.34 -5.67
C TYR A 236 -0.41 6.41 -7.09
N ARG A 237 0.35 7.00 -8.02
CA ARG A 237 0.01 7.04 -9.45
C ARG A 237 0.00 5.66 -10.11
N LYS A 238 0.85 4.73 -9.69
CA LYS A 238 0.85 3.34 -10.22
C LYS A 238 -0.41 2.56 -9.85
N PHE A 239 -1.04 2.90 -8.73
CA PHE A 239 -2.26 2.25 -8.25
C PHE A 239 -3.54 3.01 -8.64
N SER A 240 -3.43 4.15 -9.32
CA SER A 240 -4.54 5.02 -9.73
C SER A 240 -5.17 4.62 -11.08
#